data_AF-A0A1I4IH33-F1
#
_entry.id   AF-A0A1I4IH33-F1
#
_cell.length_a   1.000
_cell.length_b   1.000
_cell.length_c   1.000
_cell.angle_alpha   90.00
_cell.angle_beta   90.00
_cell.angle_gamma   90.00
#
_symmetry.space_group_name_H-M   'P 1'
#
loop_
_entity.id
_entity.type
_entity.pdbx_description
1 polymer ?
#
loop_
_entity_poly.entity_id
_entity_poly.type
_entity_poly.pdbx_seq_one_letter_code
_entity_poly.pdbx_strand_id
1 'polypeptide(L)'
;MFEDMEADIYTISNDSPEAHKELKEQMGFTFTMLSDASLDVVEKADMAGEGMSVRGYSVFNGDGELITSQEDDLWGTNIESTAEKIKNALN
;
A
#
# COMPACT_ATOMS: atom_id res chain seq x y z
N MET A 1 -3.95 13.64 4.00
CA MET A 1 -3.94 12.88 5.29
C MET A 1 -2.61 12.20 5.58
N PHE A 2 -1.89 11.73 4.57
CA PHE A 2 -0.49 11.30 4.71
C PHE A 2 0.51 12.29 4.08
N GLU A 3 0.05 13.49 3.70
CA GLU A 3 0.85 14.49 2.98
C GLU A 3 2.03 15.04 3.80
N ASP A 4 1.95 14.94 5.13
CA ASP A 4 3.03 15.36 6.03
C ASP A 4 4.03 14.21 6.33
N MET A 5 3.88 13.05 5.69
CA MET A 5 4.89 11.99 5.77
C MET A 5 6.00 12.27 4.78
N GLU A 6 7.25 12.17 5.22
CA GLU A 6 8.42 12.20 4.34
C GLU A 6 8.58 10.85 3.60
N ALA A 7 7.52 10.41 2.91
CA ALA A 7 7.46 9.15 2.18
C ALA A 7 6.56 9.26 0.94
N ASP A 8 6.94 8.56 -0.13
CA ASP A 8 6.06 8.36 -1.27
C ASP A 8 5.02 7.29 -0.96
N ILE A 9 3.77 7.54 -1.35
CA ILE A 9 2.64 6.68 -0.99
C ILE A 9 1.95 6.15 -2.24
N TYR A 10 1.84 4.84 -2.27
CA TYR A 10 1.25 4.09 -3.37
C TYR A 10 0.25 3.09 -2.80
N THR A 11 -0.72 2.75 -3.63
CA THR A 11 -1.51 1.52 -3.47
C THR A 11 -1.05 0.52 -4.52
N ILE A 12 -1.12 -0.77 -4.22
CA ILE A 12 -0.61 -1.83 -5.09
C ILE A 12 -1.54 -3.04 -5.03
N SER A 13 -1.82 -3.65 -6.19
CA SER A 13 -2.47 -4.95 -6.29
C SER A 13 -2.00 -5.65 -7.58
N ASN A 14 -2.44 -6.90 -7.79
CA ASN A 14 -2.21 -7.62 -9.03
C ASN A 14 -3.19 -7.25 -10.17
N ASP A 15 -4.03 -6.23 -9.99
CA ASP A 15 -4.90 -5.74 -11.05
C ASP A 15 -4.10 -5.02 -12.15
N SER A 16 -4.65 -5.03 -13.36
CA SER A 16 -4.06 -4.33 -14.51
C SER A 16 -4.08 -2.80 -14.34
N PRO A 17 -3.17 -2.06 -15.00
CA PRO A 17 -3.24 -0.60 -15.07
C PRO A 17 -4.57 -0.07 -15.59
N GLU A 18 -5.22 -0.78 -16.54
CA GLU A 18 -6.53 -0.44 -17.08
C GLU A 18 -7.62 -0.52 -16.01
N ALA A 19 -7.67 -1.61 -15.24
CA ALA A 19 -8.61 -1.77 -14.13
C ALA A 19 -8.42 -0.71 -13.05
N HIS A 20 -7.17 -0.37 -12.71
CA HIS A 20 -6.86 0.73 -11.79
C HIS A 20 -7.33 2.08 -12.32
N LYS A 21 -7.13 2.35 -13.62
CA LYS A 21 -7.60 3.59 -14.23
C LYS A 21 -9.12 3.71 -14.13
N GLU A 22 -9.86 2.65 -14.46
CA GLU A 22 -11.32 2.63 -14.33
C GLU A 22 -11.76 2.84 -12.89
N LEU A 23 -11.11 2.18 -11.91
CA LEU A 23 -11.41 2.34 -10.49
C LEU A 23 -11.17 3.78 -10.02
N LYS A 24 -10.06 4.40 -10.44
CA LYS A 24 -9.75 5.80 -10.10
C LYS A 24 -10.81 6.76 -10.65
N GLU A 25 -11.22 6.55 -11.89
CA GLU A 25 -12.25 7.38 -12.55
C GLU A 25 -13.62 7.23 -11.87
N GLN A 26 -13.98 6.02 -11.45
CA GLN A 26 -15.26 5.75 -10.77
C GLN A 26 -15.32 6.29 -9.34
N MET A 27 -14.22 6.14 -8.58
CA MET A 27 -14.19 6.46 -7.15
C MET A 27 -13.64 7.86 -6.85
N GLY A 28 -13.08 8.54 -7.86
CA GLY A 28 -12.47 9.86 -7.69
C GLY A 28 -11.15 9.83 -6.90
N PHE A 29 -10.44 8.69 -6.93
CA PHE A 29 -9.18 8.56 -6.20
C PHE A 29 -8.03 9.33 -6.87
N THR A 30 -7.26 10.05 -6.06
CA THR A 30 -6.14 10.86 -6.52
C THR A 30 -4.78 10.19 -6.32
N PHE A 31 -4.70 9.17 -5.47
CA PHE A 31 -3.47 8.44 -5.19
C PHE A 31 -3.02 7.55 -6.37
N THR A 32 -1.73 7.23 -6.39
CA THR A 32 -1.14 6.35 -7.41
C THR A 32 -1.45 4.89 -7.08
N MET A 33 -1.89 4.14 -8.08
CA MET A 33 -2.12 2.70 -8.03
C MET A 33 -1.08 2.01 -8.92
N LEU A 34 -0.31 1.10 -8.33
CA LEU A 34 0.71 0.30 -8.99
C LEU A 34 0.15 -1.09 -9.30
N SER A 35 0.43 -1.58 -10.51
CA SER A 35 0.10 -2.94 -10.93
C SER A 35 1.30 -3.85 -10.66
N ASP A 36 1.06 -4.91 -9.89
CA ASP A 36 2.04 -5.95 -9.57
C ASP A 36 1.49 -7.32 -10.00
N ALA A 37 1.33 -7.49 -11.32
CA ALA A 37 0.70 -8.68 -11.89
C ALA A 37 1.42 -10.00 -11.52
N SER A 38 2.72 -9.95 -11.25
CA SER A 38 3.50 -11.11 -10.80
C SER A 38 3.46 -11.34 -9.29
N LEU A 39 2.96 -10.38 -8.50
CA LEU A 39 3.01 -10.35 -7.04
C LEU A 39 4.42 -10.25 -6.45
N ASP A 40 5.46 -9.96 -7.24
CA ASP A 40 6.85 -9.95 -6.76
C ASP A 40 7.07 -8.87 -5.66
N VAL A 41 6.43 -7.70 -5.81
CA VAL A 41 6.55 -6.62 -4.83
C VAL A 41 5.68 -6.91 -3.60
N VAL A 42 4.49 -7.48 -3.80
CA VAL A 42 3.59 -7.92 -2.74
C VAL A 42 4.21 -9.04 -1.90
N GLU A 43 4.93 -9.98 -2.52
CA GLU A 43 5.70 -11.02 -1.84
C GLU A 43 6.85 -10.41 -1.04
N LYS A 44 7.63 -9.49 -1.65
CA LYS A 44 8.68 -8.76 -0.95
C LYS A 44 8.15 -7.92 0.22
N ALA A 45 6.89 -7.52 0.16
CA ALA A 45 6.21 -6.80 1.21
C ALA A 45 5.68 -7.69 2.33
N ASP A 46 5.88 -9.01 2.32
CA ASP A 46 5.25 -9.94 3.28
C ASP A 46 3.71 -9.80 3.32
N MET A 47 3.08 -9.48 2.17
CA MET A 47 1.64 -9.25 2.05
C MET A 47 0.97 -10.16 0.99
N ALA A 48 1.63 -11.23 0.57
CA ALA A 48 1.07 -12.20 -0.36
C ALA A 48 0.04 -13.11 0.34
N GLY A 49 -1.17 -13.16 -0.21
CA GLY A 49 -2.23 -14.11 0.13
C GLY A 49 -2.41 -15.20 -0.94
N GLU A 50 -3.58 -15.83 -0.98
CA GLU A 50 -3.91 -16.85 -1.99
C GLU A 50 -4.21 -16.23 -3.36
N GLY A 51 -3.15 -15.95 -4.13
CA GLY A 51 -3.26 -15.42 -5.50
C GLY A 51 -3.59 -13.93 -5.61
N MET A 52 -3.54 -13.20 -4.49
CA MET A 52 -3.70 -11.76 -4.40
C MET A 52 -3.04 -11.24 -3.11
N SER A 53 -2.94 -9.92 -2.93
CA SER A 53 -2.49 -9.35 -1.66
C SER A 53 -3.53 -9.51 -0.55
N VAL A 54 -3.06 -9.71 0.68
CA VAL A 54 -3.87 -9.41 1.87
C VAL A 54 -4.01 -7.89 2.05
N ARG A 55 -5.02 -7.44 2.79
CA ARG A 55 -5.24 -5.99 3.01
C ARG A 55 -4.38 -5.48 4.16
N GLY A 56 -3.85 -4.28 4.01
CA GLY A 56 -3.05 -3.64 5.05
C GLY A 56 -2.07 -2.64 4.45
N TYR A 57 -0.91 -2.50 5.09
CA TYR A 57 0.15 -1.61 4.63
C TYR A 57 1.54 -2.20 4.89
N SER A 58 2.50 -1.73 4.10
CA SER A 58 3.92 -2.05 4.24
C SER A 58 4.73 -0.79 4.07
N VAL A 59 5.88 -0.72 4.75
CA VAL A 59 6.79 0.42 4.72
C VAL A 59 8.16 -0.06 4.30
N PHE A 60 8.75 0.59 3.30
CA PHE A 60 10.08 0.32 2.79
C PHE A 60 11.02 1.51 3.07
N ASN A 61 12.31 1.23 3.25
CA ASN A 61 13.34 2.26 3.29
C ASN A 61 13.75 2.70 1.86
N GLY A 62 14.63 3.71 1.76
CA GLY A 62 15.11 4.24 0.47
C GLY A 62 15.93 3.24 -0.37
N ASP A 63 16.46 2.18 0.25
CA ASP A 63 17.17 1.08 -0.43
C ASP A 63 16.21 -0.03 -0.89
N GLY A 64 14.91 0.14 -0.62
CA GLY A 64 13.86 -0.82 -0.94
C GLY A 64 13.85 -2.04 -0.01
N GLU A 65 14.41 -1.97 1.19
CA GLU A 65 14.30 -3.01 2.21
C GLU A 65 13.01 -2.82 3.02
N LEU A 66 12.36 -3.93 3.36
CA LEU A 66 11.13 -3.91 4.15
C LEU A 66 11.42 -3.52 5.60
N ILE A 67 10.76 -2.47 6.09
CA ILE A 67 10.82 -2.03 7.49
C ILE A 67 9.75 -2.73 8.33
N THR A 68 8.51 -2.71 7.85
CA THR A 68 7.35 -3.31 8.54
C THR A 68 6.22 -3.60 7.58
N SER A 69 5.42 -4.60 7.92
CA SER A 69 4.17 -4.97 7.25
C SER A 69 3.12 -5.30 8.29
N GLN A 70 1.89 -4.89 8.02
CA GLN A 70 0.75 -5.18 8.88
C GLN A 70 -0.47 -5.52 8.04
N GLU A 71 -0.98 -6.73 8.21
CA GLU A 71 -2.33 -7.10 7.79
C GLU A 71 -3.36 -6.33 8.65
N ASP A 72 -4.24 -5.59 7.98
CA ASP A 72 -5.29 -4.79 8.61
C ASP A 72 -6.39 -4.49 7.61
N ASP A 73 -7.49 -5.26 7.66
CA ASP A 73 -8.68 -5.02 6.82
C ASP A 73 -9.32 -3.65 7.06
N LEU A 74 -9.04 -3.01 8.19
CA LEU A 74 -9.62 -1.76 8.66
C LEU A 74 -8.62 -0.60 8.63
N TRP A 75 -7.47 -0.74 7.96
CA TRP A 75 -6.43 0.29 7.94
C TRP A 75 -6.97 1.66 7.50
N GLY A 76 -7.90 1.68 6.54
CA GLY A 76 -8.54 2.88 6.01
C GLY A 76 -9.64 3.45 6.92
N THR A 77 -10.25 2.60 7.76
CA THR A 77 -11.19 3.05 8.80
C THR A 77 -10.45 3.66 9.98
N ASN A 78 -9.29 3.10 10.34
CA ASN A 78 -8.46 3.52 11.47
C ASN A 78 -7.29 4.40 11.03
N ILE A 79 -7.52 5.24 10.03
CA ILE A 79 -6.49 5.90 9.23
C ILE A 79 -5.53 6.79 10.05
N GLU A 80 -6.01 7.43 11.13
CA GLU A 80 -5.15 8.19 12.06
C GLU A 80 -4.15 7.29 12.80
N SER A 81 -4.63 6.17 13.35
CA SER A 81 -3.79 5.19 14.03
C SER A 81 -2.82 4.52 13.06
N THR A 82 -3.29 4.19 11.85
CA THR A 82 -2.43 3.67 10.76
C THR A 82 -1.30 4.66 10.46
N ALA A 83 -1.61 5.95 10.35
CA ALA A 83 -0.61 6.98 10.09
C ALA A 83 0.43 7.11 11.21
N GLU A 84 0.02 7.04 12.48
CA GLU A 84 0.94 7.05 13.62
C GLU A 84 1.88 5.85 13.62
N LYS A 85 1.37 4.64 13.35
CA LYS A 85 2.21 3.44 13.26
C LYS A 85 3.24 3.54 12.15
N ILE A 86 2.85 4.03 10.97
CA ILE A 86 3.78 4.25 9.85
C ILE A 86 4.84 5.29 10.21
N LYS A 87 4.44 6.42 10.82
CA LYS A 87 5.40 7.46 11.29
C LYS A 87 6.40 6.89 12.28
N ASN A 88 5.94 6.05 13.22
CA ASN A 88 6.82 5.41 14.20
C ASN A 88 7.78 4.40 13.57
N ALA A 89 7.41 3.74 12.46
CA ALA A 89 8.29 2.83 11.74
C ALA A 89 9.38 3.56 10.92
N LEU A 90 9.14 4.82 10.55
CA LEU A 90 10.07 5.64 9.76
C LEU A 90 11.10 6.41 10.62
N ASN A 91 10.96 6.39 11.95
CA ASN A 91 11.86 7.04 12.91
C ASN A 91 12.87 6.06 13.52
#